data_AF-A0A1M8A0Y9-F1
#
_entry.id   AF-A0A1M8A0Y9-F1
#
_cell.length_a   1.000
_cell.length_b   1.000
_cell.length_c   1.000
_cell.angle_alpha   90.00
_cell.angle_beta   90.00
_cell.angle_gamma   90.00
#
_symmetry.space_group_name_H-M   'P 1'
#
loop_
_entity.id
_entity.type
_entity.pdbx_description
1 polymer ?
#
loop_
_entity_poly.entity_id
_entity_poly.type
_entity_poly.pdbx_seq_one_letter_code
_entity_poly.pdbx_strand_id
1 'polypeptide(L)'
;MPRDGPGRHGARRHERTRILSPAFPKLSPGERTRLSALVQSMGAVLCRTYEDANVIVTELRAPIRIELHIPATERAKPIVGVEWLHACQAQGMAPAYGPYRVYEPRDARAEPPAPMPPSREGSAEAEDDASLPDAPFAWVNSEYAVFRSTPRVCVNQSLVDQLKVLQRHRHLTSDAHSEMAYMRAVAAVKAVPFSLRDWSVTQLQQIQGVGPKVAHAIRQFFEQGSIAEADAIQADQALQTMLQFTQLYGVGPRTAERAYQAGCRTLEDLTRRCQTRLSMHLGPKESLALLPDLQMKMSRDEVQALADELMRDVRCLLPDARCVIAGSFRRGAPWCGDIDLVVTGTLRSSASDTLAALVRRLRASHRVTHTVSIARQSAERAADAQLGVDVAEVVYAWDCDGRRVHRRVDLVLAPPAQFGAALLAWTGSVVYERDLRRWAKTQGYSFSHGGLVRADGLVVPTPTEESVFATLHLPNIPPPLRNAD
;
A
#
# COMPACT_ATOMS: atom_id res chain seq x y z
N MET A 1 14.07 62.51 0.98
CA MET A 1 12.76 62.90 1.54
C MET A 1 11.66 62.16 0.80
N PRO A 2 10.53 61.79 1.44
CA PRO A 2 10.18 60.36 1.47
C PRO A 2 8.83 59.91 0.87
N ARG A 3 8.83 58.63 0.45
CA ARG A 3 7.82 57.56 0.61
C ARG A 3 6.32 57.80 0.27
N ASP A 4 5.87 56.98 -0.69
CA ASP A 4 4.78 56.00 -0.58
C ASP A 4 3.50 56.36 0.19
N GLY A 5 2.41 56.49 -0.56
CA GLY A 5 1.04 56.50 -0.02
C GLY A 5 0.58 55.12 0.46
N PRO A 6 -0.30 55.04 1.47
CA PRO A 6 -0.60 53.78 2.16
C PRO A 6 -1.53 52.87 1.35
N GLY A 7 -1.11 51.62 1.15
CA GLY A 7 -1.96 50.56 0.65
C GLY A 7 -3.08 50.21 1.63
N ARG A 8 -4.27 49.88 1.11
CA ARG A 8 -5.40 49.39 1.91
C ARG A 8 -5.06 48.02 2.51
N HIS A 9 -4.74 47.98 3.81
CA HIS A 9 -4.79 46.74 4.60
C HIS A 9 -6.11 46.68 5.37
N GLY A 10 -6.98 45.74 4.99
CA GLY A 10 -8.18 45.43 5.75
C GLY A 10 -7.79 44.77 7.08
N ALA A 11 -7.99 45.47 8.18
CA ALA A 11 -7.73 44.93 9.51
C ALA A 11 -8.64 43.73 9.79
N ARG A 12 -8.06 42.54 10.00
CA ARG A 12 -8.80 41.40 10.56
C ARG A 12 -9.14 41.73 12.01
N ARG A 13 -10.43 41.87 12.33
CA ARG A 13 -10.90 41.86 13.72
C ARG A 13 -10.40 40.58 14.39
N HIS A 14 -9.73 40.70 15.55
CA HIS A 14 -9.50 39.55 16.41
C HIS A 14 -10.85 39.05 16.94
N GLU A 15 -11.28 37.87 16.49
CA GLU A 15 -12.43 37.19 17.07
C GLU A 15 -12.11 36.82 18.53
N ARG A 16 -12.98 37.21 19.47
CA ARG A 16 -12.82 36.86 20.89
C ARG A 16 -12.96 35.35 21.04
N THR A 17 -12.03 34.71 21.73
CA THR A 17 -12.08 33.26 22.01
C THR A 17 -13.39 32.90 22.71
N ARG A 18 -14.21 32.09 22.05
CA ARG A 18 -15.46 31.54 22.61
C ARG A 18 -15.19 30.16 23.19
N ILE A 19 -15.51 29.98 24.46
CA ILE A 19 -15.19 28.78 25.23
C ILE A 19 -16.49 28.13 25.69
N LEU A 20 -16.70 26.87 25.29
CA LEU A 20 -17.66 26.03 25.98
C LEU A 20 -16.96 25.38 27.17
N SER A 21 -17.53 25.58 28.36
CA SER A 21 -17.34 24.68 29.49
C SER A 21 -18.59 23.80 29.54
N PRO A 22 -18.61 22.60 28.92
CA PRO A 22 -19.77 21.73 28.97
C PRO A 22 -20.07 21.40 30.43
N ALA A 23 -21.34 21.27 30.78
CA ALA A 23 -21.75 20.85 32.12
C ALA A 23 -21.45 19.35 32.31
N PHE A 24 -20.17 18.99 32.37
CA PHE A 24 -19.74 17.62 32.60
C PHE A 24 -20.18 17.18 34.01
N PRO A 25 -20.75 15.97 34.20
CA PRO A 25 -21.48 15.59 35.44
C PRO A 25 -20.69 15.45 36.75
N LYS A 26 -19.50 16.06 36.89
CA LYS A 26 -18.62 15.90 38.06
C LYS A 26 -18.04 17.17 38.68
N LEU A 27 -18.11 18.32 38.01
CA LEU A 27 -17.73 19.60 38.59
C LEU A 27 -18.67 19.97 39.75
N SER A 28 -18.14 20.41 40.89
CA SER A 28 -18.97 21.00 41.94
C SER A 28 -19.51 22.38 41.51
N PRO A 29 -20.60 22.88 42.13
CA PRO A 29 -21.09 24.24 41.86
C PRO A 29 -20.03 25.33 42.11
N GLY A 30 -19.15 25.13 43.11
CA GLY A 30 -18.08 26.08 43.44
C GLY A 30 -16.98 26.17 42.38
N GLU A 31 -16.59 25.03 41.81
CA GLU A 31 -15.57 24.97 40.75
C GLU A 31 -16.09 25.60 39.45
N ARG A 32 -17.35 25.33 39.06
CA ARG A 32 -17.98 25.99 37.90
C ARG A 32 -17.96 27.50 37.99
N THR A 33 -18.25 28.07 39.16
CA THR A 33 -18.24 29.53 39.37
C THR A 33 -16.82 30.11 39.25
N ARG A 34 -15.82 29.46 39.87
CA ARG A 34 -14.40 29.89 39.74
C ARG A 34 -13.91 29.83 38.30
N LEU A 35 -14.22 28.73 37.60
CA LEU A 35 -13.83 28.54 36.20
C LEU A 35 -14.50 29.56 35.27
N SER A 36 -15.78 29.87 35.51
CA SER A 36 -16.52 30.86 34.74
C SER A 36 -15.95 32.28 34.93
N ALA A 37 -15.64 32.65 36.18
CA ALA A 37 -15.00 33.93 36.50
C ALA A 37 -13.60 34.04 35.90
N LEU A 38 -12.81 32.96 35.93
CA LEU A 38 -11.50 32.89 35.29
C LEU A 38 -11.57 33.15 33.78
N VAL A 39 -12.42 32.40 33.06
CA VAL A 39 -12.63 32.57 31.62
C VAL A 39 -13.06 33.99 31.26
N GLN A 40 -13.98 34.58 32.04
CA GLN A 40 -14.44 35.97 31.83
C GLN A 40 -13.33 37.00 32.12
N SER A 41 -12.51 36.80 33.15
CA SER A 41 -11.39 37.70 33.47
C SER A 41 -10.33 37.78 32.37
N MET A 42 -10.23 36.73 31.55
CA MET A 42 -9.32 36.63 30.39
C MET A 42 -9.95 37.16 29.09
N GLY A 43 -11.14 37.78 29.15
CA GLY A 43 -11.83 38.37 28.00
C GLY A 43 -12.51 37.37 27.05
N ALA A 44 -12.54 36.08 27.42
CA ALA A 44 -13.20 35.02 26.65
C ALA A 44 -14.70 34.95 26.95
N VAL A 45 -15.49 34.48 25.98
CA VAL A 45 -16.96 34.40 26.07
C VAL A 45 -17.39 32.96 26.37
N LEU A 46 -18.18 32.77 27.42
CA LEU A 46 -18.75 31.46 27.76
C LEU A 46 -19.94 31.12 26.84
N CYS A 47 -19.85 29.98 26.16
CA CYS A 47 -20.90 29.42 25.30
C CYS A 47 -21.78 28.40 26.05
N ARG A 48 -22.94 28.09 25.45
CA ARG A 48 -23.88 27.06 25.96
C ARG A 48 -23.97 25.82 25.06
N THR A 49 -23.51 25.92 23.82
CA THR A 49 -23.53 24.87 22.80
C THR A 49 -22.10 24.56 22.34
N TYR A 50 -21.89 23.38 21.75
CA TYR A 50 -20.58 23.05 21.15
C TYR A 50 -20.33 23.87 19.89
N GLU A 51 -21.35 24.07 19.06
CA GLU A 51 -21.31 24.81 17.79
C GLU A 51 -20.77 26.23 17.97
N ASP A 52 -21.26 26.98 18.96
CA ASP A 52 -20.87 28.38 19.21
C ASP A 52 -19.45 28.58 19.73
N ALA A 53 -18.79 27.53 20.20
CA ALA A 53 -17.47 27.60 20.82
C ALA A 53 -16.34 27.31 19.84
N ASN A 54 -15.24 28.06 19.97
CA ASN A 54 -13.98 27.83 19.26
C ASN A 54 -13.06 26.88 20.03
N VAL A 55 -13.22 26.76 21.35
CA VAL A 55 -12.42 25.90 22.24
C VAL A 55 -13.35 25.22 23.26
N ILE A 56 -13.08 23.94 23.56
CA ILE A 56 -13.81 23.14 24.55
C ILE A 56 -12.89 22.89 25.75
N VAL A 57 -13.32 23.24 26.96
CA VAL A 57 -12.56 22.97 28.20
C VAL A 57 -13.13 21.72 28.89
N THR A 58 -12.27 20.83 29.37
CA THR A 58 -12.68 19.60 30.08
C THR A 58 -11.73 19.21 31.22
N GLU A 59 -12.27 18.55 32.24
CA GLU A 59 -11.52 17.88 33.31
C GLU A 59 -11.28 16.38 33.04
N LEU A 60 -11.85 15.85 31.96
CA LEU A 60 -11.72 14.44 31.62
C LEU A 60 -10.31 14.15 31.11
N ARG A 61 -9.57 13.28 31.80
CA ARG A 61 -8.23 12.80 31.41
C ARG A 61 -8.24 11.45 30.67
N ALA A 62 -9.38 11.03 30.12
CA ALA A 62 -9.57 9.71 29.50
C ALA A 62 -10.18 9.82 28.08
N PRO A 63 -9.43 9.55 26.99
CA PRO A 63 -9.86 9.81 25.61
C PRO A 63 -11.22 9.22 25.22
N ILE A 64 -11.48 7.95 25.57
CA ILE A 64 -12.77 7.27 25.28
C ILE A 64 -13.95 8.02 25.92
N ARG A 65 -13.78 8.61 27.10
CA ARG A 65 -14.84 9.38 27.77
C ARG A 65 -15.07 10.73 27.09
N ILE A 66 -14.04 11.31 26.48
CA ILE A 66 -14.14 12.56 25.71
C ILE A 66 -14.88 12.30 24.39
N GLU A 67 -14.54 11.21 23.69
CA GLU A 67 -15.26 10.74 22.48
C GLU A 67 -16.77 10.60 22.70
N LEU A 68 -17.18 10.03 23.83
CA LEU A 68 -18.60 9.74 24.13
C LEU A 68 -19.44 10.99 24.45
N HIS A 69 -18.83 12.11 24.86
CA HIS A 69 -19.58 13.30 25.29
C HIS A 69 -19.49 14.48 24.30
N ILE A 70 -18.65 14.39 23.26
CA ILE A 70 -18.48 15.43 22.24
C ILE A 70 -19.02 14.91 20.90
N PRO A 71 -20.01 15.60 20.28
CA PRO A 71 -20.57 15.21 18.99
C PRO A 71 -19.49 15.08 17.91
N ALA A 72 -19.63 14.11 17.00
CA ALA A 72 -18.59 13.79 16.02
C ALA A 72 -18.17 14.97 15.13
N THR A 73 -19.11 15.88 14.81
CA THR A 73 -18.87 17.12 14.05
C THR A 73 -17.95 18.10 14.76
N GLU A 74 -17.93 18.08 16.10
CA GLU A 74 -17.27 19.06 16.96
C GLU A 74 -15.88 18.61 17.42
N ARG A 75 -15.53 17.33 17.23
CA ARG A 75 -14.25 16.72 17.66
C ARG A 75 -13.01 17.31 16.97
N ALA A 76 -13.19 18.10 15.91
CA ALA A 76 -12.10 18.84 15.28
C ALA A 76 -11.63 20.05 16.12
N LYS A 77 -12.49 20.60 16.99
CA LYS A 77 -12.19 21.78 17.81
C LYS A 77 -11.11 21.47 18.86
N PRO A 78 -10.25 22.44 19.22
CA PRO A 78 -9.32 22.30 20.33
C PRO A 78 -10.04 21.95 21.64
N ILE A 79 -9.62 20.83 22.24
CA ILE A 79 -10.09 20.38 23.56
C ILE A 79 -8.92 20.49 24.53
N VAL A 80 -9.10 21.23 25.62
CA VAL A 80 -8.03 21.62 26.55
C VAL A 80 -8.41 21.38 28.02
N GLY A 81 -7.40 21.15 28.85
CA GLY A 81 -7.54 21.01 30.30
C GLY A 81 -7.76 22.34 31.01
N VAL A 82 -8.20 22.30 32.27
CA VAL A 82 -8.34 23.51 33.12
C VAL A 82 -6.98 24.16 33.39
N GLU A 83 -5.94 23.33 33.44
CA GLU A 83 -4.54 23.71 33.67
C GLU A 83 -4.03 24.69 32.59
N TRP A 84 -4.55 24.60 31.36
CA TRP A 84 -4.24 25.54 30.28
C TRP A 84 -4.79 26.95 30.55
N LEU A 85 -5.99 27.07 31.11
CA LEU A 85 -6.54 28.38 31.49
C LEU A 85 -5.69 29.02 32.59
N HIS A 86 -5.26 28.23 33.58
CA HIS A 86 -4.35 28.70 34.62
C HIS A 86 -2.97 29.11 34.07
N ALA A 87 -2.42 28.38 33.10
CA ALA A 87 -1.17 28.74 32.43
C ALA A 87 -1.29 30.06 31.64
N CYS A 88 -2.36 30.24 30.86
CA CYS A 88 -2.62 31.49 30.15
C CYS A 88 -2.85 32.67 31.10
N GLN A 89 -3.55 32.46 32.22
CA GLN A 89 -3.75 33.47 33.26
C GLN A 89 -2.42 33.90 33.89
N ALA A 90 -1.56 32.94 34.27
CA ALA A 90 -0.26 33.21 34.87
C ALA A 90 0.69 34.00 33.94
N GLN A 91 0.50 33.88 32.63
CA GLN A 91 1.26 34.60 31.60
C GLN A 91 0.62 35.93 31.18
N GLY A 92 -0.59 36.25 31.67
CA GLY A 92 -1.33 37.46 31.29
C GLY A 92 -1.75 37.49 29.81
N MET A 93 -1.77 36.34 29.13
CA MET A 93 -2.00 36.25 27.69
C MET A 93 -3.44 35.86 27.34
N ALA A 94 -3.95 36.43 26.25
CA ALA A 94 -5.20 35.97 25.67
C ALA A 94 -5.07 34.50 25.19
N PRO A 95 -6.08 33.64 25.41
CA PRO A 95 -5.96 32.21 25.16
C PRO A 95 -5.80 31.87 23.67
N ALA A 96 -4.55 31.62 23.26
CA ALA A 96 -4.16 31.12 21.94
C ALA A 96 -4.03 29.58 21.98
N TYR A 97 -4.95 28.90 21.29
CA TYR A 97 -5.15 27.45 21.37
C TYR A 97 -4.25 26.62 20.42
N GLY A 98 -3.38 27.27 19.63
CA GLY A 98 -2.57 26.62 18.59
C GLY A 98 -1.77 25.38 19.02
N PRO A 99 -1.02 25.42 20.14
CA PRO A 99 -0.21 24.27 20.59
C PRO A 99 -0.89 23.40 21.66
N TYR A 100 -2.15 23.68 22.03
CA TYR A 100 -2.82 23.00 23.15
C TYR A 100 -4.00 22.14 22.68
N ARG A 101 -3.78 20.82 22.65
CA ARG A 101 -4.80 19.79 22.44
C ARG A 101 -4.55 18.66 23.43
N VAL A 102 -5.45 18.51 24.41
CA VAL A 102 -5.38 17.48 25.47
C VAL A 102 -6.04 16.16 25.05
N TYR A 103 -6.87 16.22 24.01
CA TYR A 103 -7.43 15.04 23.35
C TYR A 103 -7.06 15.07 21.87
N GLU A 104 -6.18 14.15 21.49
CA GLU A 104 -6.08 13.71 20.10
C GLU A 104 -7.10 12.58 19.90
N PRO A 105 -7.93 12.64 18.84
CA PRO A 105 -8.76 11.50 18.47
C PRO A 105 -7.89 10.25 18.33
N ARG A 106 -8.39 9.12 18.81
CA ARG A 106 -7.77 7.84 18.49
C ARG A 106 -7.92 7.59 17.00
N ASP A 107 -6.88 7.94 16.25
CA ASP A 107 -6.58 7.21 15.02
C ASP A 107 -6.56 5.72 15.36
N ALA A 108 -7.10 4.91 14.46
CA ALA A 108 -7.44 3.53 14.74
C ALA A 108 -6.19 2.62 14.83
N ARG A 109 -5.55 2.66 16.01
CA ARG A 109 -4.68 1.66 16.70
C ARG A 109 -3.16 1.71 16.45
N ALA A 110 -2.43 1.85 17.57
CA ALA A 110 -1.19 1.16 17.95
C ALA A 110 -0.93 1.33 19.49
N GLU A 111 -0.23 0.45 20.23
CA GLU A 111 -0.01 -0.99 20.00
C GLU A 111 -0.13 -1.87 21.30
N PRO A 112 0.90 -2.39 22.02
CA PRO A 112 0.86 -3.83 22.33
C PRO A 112 1.11 -4.24 23.80
N PRO A 113 0.93 -5.52 24.15
CA PRO A 113 1.60 -6.18 25.28
C PRO A 113 2.63 -7.25 24.85
N ALA A 114 3.56 -7.55 25.75
CA ALA A 114 4.79 -8.32 25.54
C ALA A 114 4.63 -9.86 25.57
N PRO A 115 5.63 -10.66 25.11
CA PRO A 115 5.49 -12.10 24.89
C PRO A 115 5.81 -12.97 26.12
N MET A 116 5.34 -14.23 26.10
CA MET A 116 5.71 -15.30 27.05
C MET A 116 5.90 -16.65 26.31
N PRO A 117 6.92 -17.48 26.67
CA PRO A 117 7.12 -18.88 26.21
C PRO A 117 6.51 -19.88 27.24
N PRO A 118 6.74 -21.23 27.17
CA PRO A 118 7.35 -22.12 26.17
C PRO A 118 6.29 -23.11 25.59
N SER A 119 6.53 -24.27 24.94
CA SER A 119 7.27 -25.50 25.32
C SER A 119 7.49 -26.44 24.11
N ARG A 120 8.52 -27.30 24.17
CA ARG A 120 8.78 -28.41 23.23
C ARG A 120 8.50 -29.76 23.88
N GLU A 121 7.53 -30.50 23.35
CA GLU A 121 7.38 -31.97 23.38
C GLU A 121 6.58 -32.33 22.09
N GLY A 122 6.69 -33.48 21.42
CA GLY A 122 7.51 -34.67 21.65
C GLY A 122 6.92 -35.88 20.90
N SER A 123 7.33 -36.10 19.65
CA SER A 123 7.18 -37.32 18.81
C SER A 123 5.81 -38.02 18.66
N ALA A 124 5.36 -38.21 17.41
CA ALA A 124 4.98 -39.52 16.86
C ALA A 124 4.96 -39.45 15.31
N GLU A 125 5.39 -40.51 14.64
CA GLU A 125 5.56 -40.57 13.18
C GLU A 125 4.27 -41.01 12.47
N ALA A 126 4.05 -40.48 11.27
CA ALA A 126 3.21 -41.07 10.23
C ALA A 126 3.80 -40.67 8.88
N GLU A 127 4.10 -41.66 8.03
CA GLU A 127 4.69 -41.46 6.71
C GLU A 127 3.65 -41.08 5.65
N ASP A 128 4.18 -40.58 4.53
CA ASP A 128 3.58 -40.42 3.20
C ASP A 128 2.89 -39.07 2.85
N ASP A 129 3.03 -38.72 1.57
CA ASP A 129 2.72 -37.47 0.84
C ASP A 129 3.83 -36.39 0.74
N ALA A 130 3.91 -35.79 -0.45
CA ALA A 130 5.04 -35.07 -1.03
C ALA A 130 5.68 -34.01 -0.12
N SER A 131 6.85 -34.34 0.44
CA SER A 131 7.63 -33.44 1.29
C SER A 131 8.03 -32.17 0.54
N LEU A 132 7.40 -31.04 0.90
CA LEU A 132 7.98 -29.72 0.70
C LEU A 132 9.40 -29.73 1.30
N PRO A 133 10.42 -29.15 0.62
CA PRO A 133 11.78 -29.16 1.15
C PRO A 133 11.84 -28.48 2.51
N ASP A 134 12.61 -29.05 3.43
CA ASP A 134 12.78 -28.61 4.83
C ASP A 134 12.78 -27.09 4.92
N ALA A 135 11.71 -26.52 5.49
CA ALA A 135 11.49 -25.08 5.44
C ALA A 135 12.62 -24.37 6.22
N PRO A 136 13.50 -23.58 5.56
CA PRO A 136 14.70 -23.04 6.21
C PRO A 136 14.41 -21.93 7.24
N PHE A 137 13.13 -21.61 7.46
CA PHE A 137 12.65 -20.62 8.40
C PHE A 137 11.46 -21.19 9.18
N ALA A 138 11.53 -21.16 10.51
CA ALA A 138 10.38 -21.41 11.35
C ALA A 138 9.26 -20.41 11.06
N TRP A 139 8.00 -20.82 11.21
CA TRP A 139 6.86 -19.93 11.03
C TRP A 139 6.86 -18.80 12.08
N VAL A 140 6.69 -17.56 11.60
CA VAL A 140 6.63 -16.36 12.45
C VAL A 140 5.25 -15.72 12.34
N ASN A 141 4.53 -15.66 13.45
CA ASN A 141 3.24 -14.98 13.55
C ASN A 141 3.40 -13.45 13.67
N SER A 142 3.99 -12.82 12.64
CA SER A 142 4.17 -11.36 12.54
C SER A 142 3.06 -10.74 11.70
N GLU A 143 2.68 -9.49 11.98
CA GLU A 143 1.74 -8.76 11.12
C GLU A 143 2.37 -8.35 9.77
N TYR A 144 3.70 -8.20 9.70
CA TYR A 144 4.42 -7.82 8.49
C TYR A 144 4.86 -9.03 7.65
N ALA A 145 4.53 -9.03 6.37
CA ALA A 145 4.92 -10.09 5.43
C ALA A 145 6.45 -10.30 5.30
N VAL A 146 7.27 -9.29 5.60
CA VAL A 146 8.75 -9.37 5.52
C VAL A 146 9.41 -10.29 6.56
N PHE A 147 8.67 -10.77 7.55
CA PHE A 147 9.14 -11.81 8.48
C PHE A 147 8.54 -13.19 8.18
N ARG A 148 7.65 -13.30 7.18
CA ARG A 148 6.87 -14.51 6.90
C ARG A 148 7.34 -15.16 5.60
N SER A 149 8.02 -16.29 5.71
CA SER A 149 8.30 -17.18 4.57
C SER A 149 6.98 -17.65 3.96
N THR A 150 6.62 -17.07 2.82
CA THR A 150 5.33 -17.28 2.17
C THR A 150 5.56 -17.98 0.81
N PRO A 151 5.31 -19.29 0.72
CA PRO A 151 5.51 -20.05 -0.51
C PRO A 151 4.50 -19.67 -1.58
N ARG A 152 4.75 -20.08 -2.83
CA ARG A 152 3.85 -19.80 -3.96
C ARG A 152 2.50 -20.52 -3.83
N VAL A 153 2.55 -21.79 -3.46
CA VAL A 153 1.41 -22.65 -3.11
C VAL A 153 1.55 -22.99 -1.62
N CYS A 154 0.44 -23.02 -0.89
CA CYS A 154 0.43 -23.27 0.56
C CYS A 154 -0.57 -24.36 0.95
N VAL A 155 -0.46 -24.89 2.17
CA VAL A 155 -1.39 -25.93 2.70
C VAL A 155 -2.85 -25.43 2.73
N ASN A 156 -3.05 -24.12 2.85
CA ASN A 156 -4.37 -23.47 2.93
C ASN A 156 -4.83 -22.87 1.58
N GLN A 157 -4.36 -23.38 0.43
CA GLN A 157 -4.52 -22.71 -0.87
C GLN A 157 -5.97 -22.47 -1.28
N SER A 158 -6.85 -23.47 -1.20
CA SER A 158 -8.26 -23.33 -1.60
C SER A 158 -9.02 -22.27 -0.78
N LEU A 159 -8.67 -22.14 0.51
CA LEU A 159 -9.17 -21.09 1.39
C LEU A 159 -8.65 -19.70 0.95
N VAL A 160 -7.34 -19.61 0.68
CA VAL A 160 -6.70 -18.38 0.17
C VAL A 160 -7.36 -17.91 -1.12
N ASP A 161 -7.71 -18.83 -2.03
CA ASP A 161 -8.33 -18.49 -3.30
C ASP A 161 -9.75 -17.91 -3.12
N GLN A 162 -10.55 -18.41 -2.18
CA GLN A 162 -11.85 -17.81 -1.85
C GLN A 162 -11.70 -16.47 -1.10
N LEU A 163 -10.73 -16.32 -0.20
CA LEU A 163 -10.44 -15.02 0.42
C LEU A 163 -9.98 -13.96 -0.62
N LYS A 164 -9.31 -14.38 -1.70
CA LYS A 164 -8.96 -13.51 -2.83
C LYS A 164 -10.16 -13.09 -3.67
N VAL A 165 -11.19 -13.92 -3.80
CA VAL A 165 -12.47 -13.51 -4.42
C VAL A 165 -13.08 -12.34 -3.64
N LEU A 166 -13.14 -12.46 -2.31
CA LEU A 166 -13.62 -11.39 -1.43
C LEU A 166 -12.76 -10.12 -1.56
N GLN A 167 -11.43 -10.26 -1.56
CA GLN A 167 -10.50 -9.13 -1.75
C GLN A 167 -10.75 -8.38 -3.07
N ARG A 168 -10.82 -9.11 -4.20
CA ARG A 168 -11.06 -8.53 -5.54
C ARG A 168 -12.40 -7.79 -5.61
N HIS A 169 -13.44 -8.33 -5.00
CA HIS A 169 -14.72 -7.65 -4.90
C HIS A 169 -14.62 -6.30 -4.17
N ARG A 170 -13.92 -6.24 -3.02
CA ARG A 170 -13.74 -4.97 -2.28
C ARG A 170 -12.98 -3.92 -3.07
N HIS A 171 -11.96 -4.34 -3.83
CA HIS A 171 -11.25 -3.46 -4.75
C HIS A 171 -12.20 -2.81 -5.78
N LEU A 172 -13.09 -3.62 -6.38
CA LEU A 172 -14.06 -3.15 -7.37
C LEU A 172 -15.10 -2.21 -6.77
N THR A 173 -15.64 -2.53 -5.59
CA THR A 173 -16.59 -1.67 -4.88
C THR A 173 -15.92 -0.48 -4.19
N SER A 174 -14.62 -0.23 -4.43
CA SER A 174 -13.83 0.84 -3.79
C SER A 174 -13.83 0.81 -2.25
N ASP A 175 -14.06 -0.36 -1.63
CA ASP A 175 -13.99 -0.57 -0.18
C ASP A 175 -12.55 -0.89 0.23
N ALA A 176 -11.71 0.15 0.19
CA ALA A 176 -10.28 0.05 0.48
C ALA A 176 -9.98 -0.48 1.90
N HIS A 177 -10.87 -0.27 2.88
CA HIS A 177 -10.67 -0.77 4.24
C HIS A 177 -10.83 -2.30 4.29
N SER A 178 -11.93 -2.83 3.74
CA SER A 178 -12.13 -4.28 3.67
C SER A 178 -11.15 -4.95 2.71
N GLU A 179 -10.80 -4.32 1.58
CA GLU A 179 -9.76 -4.81 0.66
C GLU A 179 -8.44 -5.04 1.41
N MET A 180 -8.00 -4.04 2.18
CA MET A 180 -6.78 -4.13 2.99
C MET A 180 -6.86 -5.19 4.09
N ALA A 181 -8.03 -5.41 4.68
CA ALA A 181 -8.25 -6.49 5.65
C ALA A 181 -8.10 -7.87 5.01
N TYR A 182 -8.75 -8.13 3.87
CA TYR A 182 -8.60 -9.39 3.15
C TYR A 182 -7.18 -9.57 2.59
N MET A 183 -6.53 -8.51 2.10
CA MET A 183 -5.14 -8.54 1.62
C MET A 183 -4.16 -8.96 2.74
N ARG A 184 -4.34 -8.45 3.97
CA ARG A 184 -3.55 -8.87 5.14
C ARG A 184 -3.85 -10.32 5.55
N ALA A 185 -5.13 -10.71 5.56
CA ALA A 185 -5.54 -12.06 5.91
C ALA A 185 -5.00 -13.12 4.93
N VAL A 186 -5.11 -12.88 3.61
CA VAL A 186 -4.54 -13.71 2.54
C VAL A 186 -3.03 -13.91 2.77
N ALA A 187 -2.30 -12.82 2.99
CA ALA A 187 -0.85 -12.85 3.20
C ALA A 187 -0.43 -13.53 4.52
N ALA A 188 -1.30 -13.59 5.52
CA ALA A 188 -1.06 -14.26 6.79
C ALA A 188 -1.37 -15.77 6.68
N VAL A 189 -2.58 -16.12 6.22
CA VAL A 189 -3.06 -17.51 6.05
C VAL A 189 -2.16 -18.29 5.08
N LYS A 190 -1.72 -17.66 3.98
CA LYS A 190 -0.83 -18.29 2.99
C LYS A 190 0.57 -18.63 3.55
N ALA A 191 1.00 -17.94 4.60
CA ALA A 191 2.27 -18.18 5.27
C ALA A 191 2.19 -19.22 6.40
N VAL A 192 0.99 -19.69 6.77
CA VAL A 192 0.82 -20.75 7.77
C VAL A 192 1.18 -22.10 7.13
N PRO A 193 2.18 -22.84 7.66
CA PRO A 193 2.69 -24.07 7.04
C PRO A 193 1.87 -25.32 7.38
N PHE A 194 0.79 -25.19 8.16
CA PHE A 194 -0.08 -26.28 8.60
C PHE A 194 -1.55 -25.97 8.29
N SER A 195 -2.38 -27.01 8.32
CA SER A 195 -3.83 -26.89 8.09
C SER A 195 -4.50 -26.07 9.19
N LEU A 196 -5.37 -25.13 8.81
CA LEU A 196 -6.24 -24.38 9.71
C LEU A 196 -7.61 -25.05 9.96
N ARG A 197 -7.82 -26.28 9.45
CA ARG A 197 -9.13 -26.97 9.47
C ARG A 197 -9.76 -27.06 10.85
N ASP A 198 -8.96 -27.41 11.87
CA ASP A 198 -9.47 -27.73 13.21
C ASP A 198 -9.39 -26.53 14.17
N TRP A 199 -9.03 -25.35 13.65
CA TRP A 199 -8.92 -24.13 14.45
C TRP A 199 -10.29 -23.50 14.68
N SER A 200 -10.56 -23.19 15.95
CA SER A 200 -11.72 -22.37 16.35
C SER A 200 -11.55 -20.91 15.91
N VAL A 201 -12.67 -20.17 15.84
CA VAL A 201 -12.70 -18.74 15.54
C VAL A 201 -11.77 -17.92 16.46
N THR A 202 -11.65 -18.30 17.73
CA THR A 202 -10.77 -17.63 18.71
C THR A 202 -9.28 -17.90 18.44
N GLN A 203 -8.92 -19.12 18.04
CA GLN A 203 -7.55 -19.46 17.64
C GLN A 203 -7.17 -18.77 16.32
N LEU A 204 -8.08 -18.76 15.34
CA LEU A 204 -7.87 -18.08 14.05
C LEU A 204 -7.59 -16.58 14.22
N GLN A 205 -8.23 -15.92 15.19
CA GLN A 205 -7.97 -14.51 15.52
C GLN A 205 -6.59 -14.26 16.17
N GLN A 206 -5.86 -15.28 16.60
CA GLN A 206 -4.48 -15.12 17.07
C GLN A 206 -3.48 -14.96 15.91
N ILE A 207 -3.88 -15.30 14.67
CA ILE A 207 -3.04 -15.14 13.49
C ILE A 207 -2.99 -13.64 13.13
N GLN A 208 -1.81 -13.05 13.18
CA GLN A 208 -1.61 -11.62 12.92
C GLN A 208 -2.00 -11.27 11.48
N GLY A 209 -3.05 -10.45 11.33
CA GLY A 209 -3.68 -10.13 10.05
C GLY A 209 -5.07 -10.75 9.83
N VAL A 210 -5.50 -11.70 10.67
CA VAL A 210 -6.84 -12.31 10.61
C VAL A 210 -7.79 -11.63 11.60
N GLY A 211 -8.68 -10.77 11.08
CA GLY A 211 -9.73 -10.12 11.87
C GLY A 211 -10.96 -11.01 12.11
N PRO A 212 -11.88 -10.63 13.02
CA PRO A 212 -13.05 -11.45 13.38
C PRO A 212 -13.93 -11.88 12.20
N LYS A 213 -14.24 -10.99 11.24
CA LYS A 213 -15.02 -11.37 10.03
C LYS A 213 -14.30 -12.44 9.21
N VAL A 214 -12.98 -12.32 9.06
CA VAL A 214 -12.16 -13.29 8.31
C VAL A 214 -12.10 -14.62 9.06
N ALA A 215 -11.92 -14.62 10.38
CA ALA A 215 -11.93 -15.85 11.18
C ALA A 215 -13.24 -16.64 11.05
N HIS A 216 -14.39 -15.95 11.03
CA HIS A 216 -15.67 -16.61 10.75
C HIS A 216 -15.76 -17.14 9.31
N ALA A 217 -15.26 -16.42 8.31
CA ALA A 217 -15.23 -16.89 6.93
C ALA A 217 -14.31 -18.12 6.74
N ILE A 218 -13.15 -18.16 7.42
CA ILE A 218 -12.26 -19.33 7.44
C ILE A 218 -12.96 -20.53 8.09
N ARG A 219 -13.66 -20.31 9.20
CA ARG A 219 -14.44 -21.37 9.87
C ARG A 219 -15.57 -21.89 8.97
N GLN A 220 -16.31 -20.98 8.34
CA GLN A 220 -17.35 -21.30 7.35
C GLN A 220 -16.80 -22.18 6.22
N PHE A 221 -15.67 -21.79 5.62
CA PHE A 221 -15.01 -22.56 4.55
C PHE A 221 -14.76 -24.02 4.94
N PHE A 222 -14.21 -24.27 6.13
CA PHE A 222 -13.91 -25.62 6.60
C PHE A 222 -15.14 -26.40 7.13
N GLU A 223 -16.27 -25.72 7.42
CA GLU A 223 -17.55 -26.36 7.78
C GLU A 223 -18.41 -26.70 6.57
N GLN A 224 -18.43 -25.83 5.56
CA GLN A 224 -19.39 -25.84 4.46
C GLN A 224 -18.76 -26.16 3.11
N GLY A 225 -17.41 -26.19 3.02
CA GLY A 225 -16.65 -26.33 1.78
C GLY A 225 -16.44 -25.02 1.02
N SER A 226 -17.23 -23.98 1.32
CA SER A 226 -17.12 -22.66 0.70
C SER A 226 -17.48 -21.51 1.65
N ILE A 227 -17.16 -20.30 1.21
CA ILE A 227 -17.61 -19.04 1.81
C ILE A 227 -18.76 -18.53 0.95
N ALA A 228 -20.00 -18.58 1.46
CA ALA A 228 -21.19 -18.20 0.68
C ALA A 228 -21.13 -16.77 0.09
N GLU A 229 -20.43 -15.83 0.74
CA GLU A 229 -20.19 -14.48 0.18
C GLU A 229 -19.31 -14.53 -1.08
N ALA A 230 -18.32 -15.43 -1.15
CA ALA A 230 -17.48 -15.62 -2.33
C ALA A 230 -18.24 -16.29 -3.48
N ASP A 231 -19.09 -17.28 -3.17
CA ASP A 231 -19.93 -17.96 -4.17
C ASP A 231 -20.93 -16.97 -4.82
N ALA A 232 -21.58 -16.13 -4.00
CA ALA A 232 -22.47 -15.08 -4.49
C ALA A 232 -21.75 -14.04 -5.38
N ILE A 233 -20.52 -13.66 -5.00
CA ILE A 233 -19.66 -12.76 -5.77
C ILE A 233 -19.24 -13.37 -7.12
N GLN A 234 -19.00 -14.68 -7.18
CA GLN A 234 -18.70 -15.38 -8.43
C GLN A 234 -19.92 -15.47 -9.36
N ALA A 235 -21.13 -15.63 -8.80
CA ALA A 235 -22.37 -15.67 -9.56
C ALA A 235 -22.84 -14.30 -10.10
N ASP A 236 -22.34 -13.18 -9.57
CA ASP A 236 -22.72 -11.84 -10.00
C ASP A 236 -22.19 -11.47 -11.40
N GLN A 237 -23.05 -11.57 -12.40
CA GLN A 237 -22.77 -11.20 -13.79
C GLN A 237 -22.37 -9.73 -13.97
N ALA A 238 -22.91 -8.81 -13.16
CA ALA A 238 -22.55 -7.39 -13.23
C ALA A 238 -21.10 -7.20 -12.79
N LEU A 239 -20.71 -7.87 -11.70
CA LEU A 239 -19.34 -7.87 -11.22
C LEU A 239 -18.37 -8.54 -12.20
N GLN A 240 -18.72 -9.69 -12.78
CA GLN A 240 -17.89 -10.35 -13.81
C GLN A 240 -17.69 -9.45 -15.04
N THR A 241 -18.73 -8.72 -15.46
CA THR A 241 -18.63 -7.72 -16.54
C THR A 241 -17.66 -6.58 -16.17
N MET A 242 -17.77 -6.02 -14.96
CA MET A 242 -16.86 -4.96 -14.50
C MET A 242 -15.42 -5.46 -14.36
N LEU A 243 -15.21 -6.70 -13.91
CA LEU A 243 -13.91 -7.38 -13.88
C LEU A 243 -13.28 -7.48 -15.28
N GLN A 244 -14.06 -7.84 -16.30
CA GLN A 244 -13.58 -7.85 -17.68
C GLN A 244 -13.14 -6.45 -18.13
N PHE A 245 -13.91 -5.41 -17.83
CA PHE A 245 -13.56 -4.04 -18.21
C PHE A 245 -12.21 -3.60 -17.63
N THR A 246 -11.88 -3.98 -16.39
CA THR A 246 -10.58 -3.66 -15.77
C THR A 246 -9.36 -4.35 -16.40
N GLN A 247 -9.56 -5.26 -17.37
CA GLN A 247 -8.46 -5.88 -18.13
C GLN A 247 -7.90 -4.94 -19.21
N LEU A 248 -8.65 -3.90 -19.62
CA LEU A 248 -8.17 -2.90 -20.57
C LEU A 248 -7.34 -1.83 -19.88
N TYR A 249 -6.23 -1.44 -20.52
CA TYR A 249 -5.27 -0.53 -19.91
C TYR A 249 -5.89 0.83 -19.56
N GLY A 250 -5.65 1.29 -18.33
CA GLY A 250 -6.21 2.53 -17.77
C GLY A 250 -7.66 2.44 -17.29
N VAL A 251 -8.33 1.29 -17.41
CA VAL A 251 -9.69 1.09 -16.86
C VAL A 251 -9.62 0.63 -15.41
N GLY A 252 -9.68 1.57 -14.47
CA GLY A 252 -9.85 1.26 -13.05
C GLY A 252 -11.31 0.96 -12.65
N PRO A 253 -11.56 0.48 -11.41
CA PRO A 253 -12.90 0.15 -10.91
C PRO A 253 -13.99 1.19 -11.18
N ARG A 254 -13.72 2.47 -10.89
CA ARG A 254 -14.67 3.58 -11.12
C ARG A 254 -15.01 3.78 -12.60
N THR A 255 -14.10 3.46 -13.51
CA THR A 255 -14.34 3.54 -14.96
C THR A 255 -15.18 2.35 -15.41
N ALA A 256 -14.89 1.15 -14.91
CA ALA A 256 -15.67 -0.05 -15.18
C ALA A 256 -17.12 0.08 -14.69
N GLU A 257 -17.32 0.56 -13.45
CA GLU A 257 -18.65 0.82 -12.88
C GLU A 257 -19.46 1.81 -13.72
N ARG A 258 -18.88 2.99 -14.02
CA ARG A 258 -19.54 4.02 -14.83
C ARG A 258 -19.92 3.51 -16.23
N ALA A 259 -19.06 2.70 -16.84
CA ALA A 259 -19.33 2.10 -18.15
C ALA A 259 -20.46 1.06 -18.08
N TYR A 260 -20.49 0.24 -17.03
CA TYR A 260 -21.56 -0.73 -16.79
C TYR A 260 -22.91 -0.03 -16.54
N GLN A 261 -22.92 1.03 -15.74
CA GLN A 261 -24.10 1.89 -15.53
C GLN A 261 -24.56 2.57 -16.84
N ALA A 262 -23.64 2.97 -17.71
CA ALA A 262 -23.91 3.47 -19.06
C ALA A 262 -24.31 2.36 -20.08
N GLY A 263 -24.61 1.15 -19.60
CA GLY A 263 -25.13 0.05 -20.42
C GLY A 263 -24.09 -0.67 -21.28
N CYS A 264 -22.79 -0.54 -21.03
CA CYS A 264 -21.77 -1.38 -21.66
C CYS A 264 -21.86 -2.79 -21.07
N ARG A 265 -21.79 -3.84 -21.90
CA ARG A 265 -21.72 -5.25 -21.45
C ARG A 265 -20.55 -6.03 -22.04
N THR A 266 -19.86 -5.46 -23.02
CA THR A 266 -18.69 -6.06 -23.70
C THR A 266 -17.52 -5.07 -23.74
N LEU A 267 -16.31 -5.56 -24.02
CA LEU A 267 -15.14 -4.70 -24.22
C LEU A 267 -15.31 -3.84 -25.49
N GLU A 268 -15.98 -4.38 -26.49
CA GLU A 268 -16.38 -3.71 -27.73
C GLU A 268 -17.36 -2.55 -27.45
N ASP A 269 -18.29 -2.68 -26.48
CA ASP A 269 -19.10 -1.55 -26.02
C ASP A 269 -18.23 -0.47 -25.36
N LEU A 270 -17.32 -0.87 -24.48
CA LEU A 270 -16.46 0.05 -23.76
C LEU A 270 -15.60 0.89 -24.73
N THR A 271 -14.92 0.23 -25.66
CA THR A 271 -14.09 0.92 -26.68
C THR A 271 -14.87 1.77 -27.67
N ARG A 272 -16.16 1.48 -27.92
CA ARG A 272 -17.05 2.28 -28.77
C ARG A 272 -17.63 3.50 -28.03
N ARG A 273 -18.02 3.35 -26.77
CA ARG A 273 -18.74 4.39 -25.99
C ARG A 273 -17.79 5.28 -25.18
N CYS A 274 -16.69 4.74 -24.66
CA CYS A 274 -15.73 5.50 -23.87
C CYS A 274 -14.58 6.02 -24.76
N GLN A 275 -14.74 7.25 -25.29
CA GLN A 275 -13.66 8.04 -25.89
C GLN A 275 -12.68 8.59 -24.83
N THR A 276 -12.22 7.73 -23.92
CA THR A 276 -11.29 8.08 -22.86
C THR A 276 -9.85 7.97 -23.36
N ARG A 277 -9.05 9.04 -23.16
CA ARG A 277 -7.58 8.98 -23.21
C ARG A 277 -7.08 8.18 -22.01
N LEU A 278 -7.24 6.85 -22.03
CA LEU A 278 -6.93 5.97 -20.90
C LEU A 278 -5.43 5.86 -20.60
N SER A 279 -4.57 6.30 -21.52
CA SER A 279 -3.17 6.58 -21.24
C SER A 279 -2.63 7.65 -22.21
N MET A 280 -1.40 8.10 -22.02
CA MET A 280 -0.76 9.05 -22.94
C MET A 280 -0.42 8.43 -24.31
N HIS A 281 -0.31 7.10 -24.42
CA HIS A 281 0.34 6.44 -25.56
C HIS A 281 -0.30 5.12 -26.06
N LEU A 282 -1.25 4.54 -25.32
CA LEU A 282 -2.03 3.36 -25.69
C LEU A 282 -3.53 3.61 -25.46
N GLY A 283 -4.34 3.62 -26.52
CA GLY A 283 -5.77 3.86 -26.43
C GLY A 283 -6.58 2.59 -26.11
N PRO A 284 -7.89 2.74 -25.78
CA PRO A 284 -8.77 1.60 -25.51
C PRO A 284 -8.85 0.59 -26.66
N LYS A 285 -8.78 1.04 -27.92
CA LYS A 285 -8.85 0.17 -29.11
C LYS A 285 -7.59 -0.66 -29.30
N GLU A 286 -6.43 -0.02 -29.16
CA GLU A 286 -5.11 -0.65 -29.22
C GLU A 286 -4.96 -1.63 -28.05
N SER A 287 -5.39 -1.24 -26.84
CA SER A 287 -5.43 -2.15 -25.69
C SER A 287 -6.33 -3.36 -25.91
N LEU A 288 -7.47 -3.22 -26.60
CA LEU A 288 -8.35 -4.36 -26.94
C LEU A 288 -7.71 -5.27 -27.98
N ALA A 289 -7.08 -4.72 -29.02
CA ALA A 289 -6.38 -5.49 -30.05
C ALA A 289 -5.20 -6.30 -29.49
N LEU A 290 -4.49 -5.77 -28.48
CA LEU A 290 -3.38 -6.44 -27.81
C LEU A 290 -3.84 -7.43 -26.72
N LEU A 291 -5.07 -7.27 -26.18
CA LEU A 291 -5.52 -8.00 -24.99
C LEU A 291 -5.39 -9.53 -25.11
N PRO A 292 -5.72 -10.19 -26.25
CA PRO A 292 -5.58 -11.65 -26.37
C PRO A 292 -4.14 -12.12 -26.16
N ASP A 293 -3.16 -11.43 -26.73
CA ASP A 293 -1.74 -11.76 -26.57
C ASP A 293 -1.24 -11.46 -25.14
N LEU A 294 -1.68 -10.35 -24.55
CA LEU A 294 -1.28 -9.92 -23.20
C LEU A 294 -1.91 -10.73 -22.06
N GLN A 295 -3.01 -11.45 -22.33
CA GLN A 295 -3.61 -12.38 -21.38
C GLN A 295 -2.92 -13.75 -21.35
N MET A 296 -2.28 -14.17 -22.45
CA MET A 296 -1.52 -15.40 -22.51
C MET A 296 -0.33 -15.34 -21.55
N LYS A 297 -0.16 -16.40 -20.75
CA LYS A 297 1.00 -16.52 -19.87
C LYS A 297 2.21 -17.08 -20.62
N MET A 298 3.37 -16.53 -20.33
CA MET A 298 4.66 -17.00 -20.81
C MET A 298 5.19 -18.12 -19.93
N SER A 299 5.82 -19.13 -20.53
CA SER A 299 6.61 -20.13 -19.79
C SER A 299 7.88 -19.49 -19.24
N ARG A 300 8.57 -20.17 -18.31
CA ARG A 300 9.89 -19.69 -17.83
C ARG A 300 10.93 -19.62 -18.95
N ASP A 301 10.88 -20.54 -19.90
CA ASP A 301 11.84 -20.60 -21.01
C ASP A 301 11.58 -19.45 -22.00
N GLU A 302 10.32 -19.12 -22.28
CA GLU A 302 9.94 -17.96 -23.10
C GLU A 302 10.40 -16.64 -22.44
N VAL A 303 10.17 -16.49 -21.13
CA VAL A 303 10.64 -15.33 -20.36
C VAL A 303 12.16 -15.20 -20.42
N GLN A 304 12.89 -16.30 -20.25
CA GLN A 304 14.35 -16.29 -20.29
C GLN A 304 14.88 -15.94 -21.68
N ALA A 305 14.34 -16.53 -22.75
CA ALA A 305 14.77 -16.25 -24.13
C ALA A 305 14.54 -14.79 -24.54
N LEU A 306 13.36 -14.24 -24.24
CA LEU A 306 13.04 -12.84 -24.52
C LEU A 306 13.91 -11.89 -23.67
N ALA A 307 14.09 -12.20 -22.38
CA ALA A 307 14.96 -11.42 -21.51
C ALA A 307 16.43 -11.44 -21.96
N ASP A 308 16.94 -12.57 -22.45
CA ASP A 308 18.32 -12.67 -22.96
C ASP A 308 18.55 -11.77 -24.19
N GLU A 309 17.57 -11.64 -25.09
CA GLU A 309 17.62 -10.68 -26.19
C GLU A 309 17.60 -9.22 -25.70
N LEU A 310 16.70 -8.89 -24.78
CA LEU A 310 16.68 -7.57 -24.14
C LEU A 310 18.01 -7.24 -23.47
N MET A 311 18.63 -8.20 -22.76
CA MET A 311 19.92 -8.01 -22.11
C MET A 311 21.06 -7.78 -23.14
N ARG A 312 21.00 -8.37 -24.34
CA ARG A 312 21.95 -8.07 -25.42
C ARG A 312 21.77 -6.63 -25.93
N ASP A 313 20.54 -6.19 -26.16
CA ASP A 313 20.24 -4.82 -26.59
C ASP A 313 20.60 -3.77 -25.52
N VAL A 314 20.39 -4.08 -24.23
CA VAL A 314 20.86 -3.25 -23.10
C VAL A 314 22.38 -3.11 -23.12
N ARG A 315 23.12 -4.22 -23.25
CA ARG A 315 24.60 -4.21 -23.25
C ARG A 315 25.22 -3.47 -24.43
N CYS A 316 24.49 -3.28 -25.53
CA CYS A 316 24.92 -2.42 -26.64
C CYS A 316 25.01 -0.92 -26.25
N LEU A 317 24.25 -0.48 -25.24
CA LEU A 317 24.24 0.90 -24.73
C LEU A 317 25.00 1.03 -23.41
N LEU A 318 24.98 -0.03 -22.58
CA LEU A 318 25.55 -0.07 -21.24
C LEU A 318 26.41 -1.35 -21.11
N PRO A 319 27.68 -1.35 -21.60
CA PRO A 319 28.47 -2.57 -21.74
C PRO A 319 28.75 -3.34 -20.45
N ASP A 320 28.77 -2.64 -19.31
CA ASP A 320 28.94 -3.20 -17.97
C ASP A 320 27.61 -3.54 -17.27
N ALA A 321 26.49 -3.55 -18.00
CA ALA A 321 25.17 -3.75 -17.43
C ALA A 321 25.00 -5.08 -16.69
N ARG A 322 24.68 -4.98 -15.40
CA ARG A 322 24.06 -6.05 -14.62
C ARG A 322 22.55 -5.98 -14.82
N CYS A 323 21.99 -7.04 -15.37
CA CYS A 323 20.55 -7.19 -15.59
C CYS A 323 20.03 -8.38 -14.79
N VAL A 324 18.88 -8.25 -14.15
CA VAL A 324 18.22 -9.31 -13.38
C VAL A 324 16.72 -9.29 -13.68
N ILE A 325 16.18 -10.44 -14.09
CA ILE A 325 14.72 -10.62 -14.21
C ILE A 325 14.14 -10.67 -12.80
N ALA A 326 13.18 -9.80 -12.51
CA ALA A 326 12.57 -9.63 -11.19
C ALA A 326 11.14 -10.24 -11.17
N GLY A 327 10.22 -9.58 -10.47
CA GLY A 327 8.79 -9.88 -10.48
C GLY A 327 8.42 -11.34 -10.17
N SER A 328 7.33 -11.77 -10.82
CA SER A 328 6.77 -13.11 -10.63
C SER A 328 7.75 -14.23 -11.00
N PHE A 329 8.56 -14.03 -12.06
CA PHE A 329 9.58 -14.96 -12.51
C PHE A 329 10.63 -15.24 -11.43
N ARG A 330 11.14 -14.18 -10.78
CA ARG A 330 12.13 -14.29 -9.70
C ARG A 330 11.53 -14.92 -8.43
N ARG A 331 10.23 -14.71 -8.16
CA ARG A 331 9.48 -15.41 -7.10
C ARG A 331 9.04 -16.83 -7.47
N GLY A 332 9.66 -17.46 -8.46
CA GLY A 332 9.43 -18.86 -8.83
C GLY A 332 8.07 -19.13 -9.47
N ALA A 333 7.48 -18.16 -10.19
CA ALA A 333 6.30 -18.46 -11.01
C ALA A 333 6.66 -19.45 -12.14
N PRO A 334 5.85 -20.50 -12.38
CA PRO A 334 5.98 -21.34 -13.57
C PRO A 334 5.45 -20.63 -14.83
N TRP A 335 4.53 -19.68 -14.66
CA TRP A 335 3.84 -18.94 -15.71
C TRP A 335 3.79 -17.45 -15.38
N CYS A 336 4.28 -16.59 -16.27
CA CYS A 336 4.42 -15.14 -16.06
C CYS A 336 3.48 -14.35 -16.98
N GLY A 337 3.02 -13.15 -16.55
CA GLY A 337 2.21 -12.25 -17.39
C GLY A 337 3.03 -11.16 -18.10
N ASP A 338 4.23 -10.92 -17.60
CA ASP A 338 5.10 -9.78 -17.87
C ASP A 338 6.56 -10.18 -17.58
N ILE A 339 7.48 -9.33 -18.04
CA ILE A 339 8.91 -9.43 -17.76
C ILE A 339 9.39 -8.13 -17.11
N ASP A 340 9.58 -8.16 -15.80
CA ASP A 340 10.27 -7.10 -15.05
C ASP A 340 11.79 -7.27 -15.21
N LEU A 341 12.47 -6.36 -15.92
CA LEU A 341 13.93 -6.42 -16.10
C LEU A 341 14.61 -5.25 -15.38
N VAL A 342 15.24 -5.54 -14.24
CA VAL A 342 15.98 -4.55 -13.46
C VAL A 342 17.44 -4.50 -13.92
N VAL A 343 17.88 -3.32 -14.33
CA VAL A 343 19.17 -3.04 -14.96
C VAL A 343 19.94 -2.03 -14.12
N THR A 344 21.27 -2.21 -14.01
CA THR A 344 22.18 -1.20 -13.49
C THR A 344 23.55 -1.28 -14.17
N GLY A 345 24.31 -0.18 -14.17
CA GLY A 345 25.64 -0.08 -14.78
C GLY A 345 26.14 1.37 -14.84
N THR A 346 27.29 1.60 -15.47
CA THR A 346 27.96 2.91 -15.55
C THR A 346 27.37 3.77 -16.66
N LEU A 347 26.44 4.65 -16.29
CA LEU A 347 25.75 5.53 -17.23
C LEU A 347 26.70 6.60 -17.81
N ARG A 348 26.68 6.76 -19.14
CA ARG A 348 27.42 7.84 -19.86
C ARG A 348 26.62 9.13 -20.02
N SER A 349 25.31 9.07 -19.79
CA SER A 349 24.33 10.16 -19.85
C SER A 349 23.33 9.98 -18.70
N SER A 350 22.23 10.74 -18.66
CA SER A 350 21.21 10.49 -17.64
C SER A 350 20.56 9.10 -17.80
N ALA A 351 20.00 8.57 -16.72
CA ALA A 351 19.25 7.31 -16.75
C ALA A 351 18.04 7.42 -17.70
N SER A 352 17.30 8.54 -17.64
CA SER A 352 16.18 8.83 -18.53
C SER A 352 16.59 8.84 -20.01
N ASP A 353 17.72 9.47 -20.36
CA ASP A 353 18.24 9.49 -21.74
C ASP A 353 18.66 8.10 -22.22
N THR A 354 19.33 7.34 -21.35
CA THR A 354 19.78 5.97 -21.62
C THR A 354 18.59 5.06 -21.92
N LEU A 355 17.54 5.13 -21.09
CA LEU A 355 16.33 4.35 -21.23
C LEU A 355 15.51 4.77 -22.47
N ALA A 356 15.38 6.08 -22.71
CA ALA A 356 14.75 6.60 -23.92
C ALA A 356 15.51 6.19 -25.19
N ALA A 357 16.85 6.11 -25.15
CA ALA A 357 17.66 5.61 -26.26
C ALA A 357 17.46 4.12 -26.51
N LEU A 358 17.37 3.30 -25.45
CA LEU A 358 17.05 1.88 -25.55
C LEU A 358 15.66 1.65 -26.18
N VAL A 359 14.62 2.32 -25.68
CA VAL A 359 13.26 2.20 -26.24
C VAL A 359 13.22 2.65 -27.71
N ARG A 360 13.94 3.72 -28.07
CA ARG A 360 14.05 4.19 -29.46
C ARG A 360 14.72 3.17 -30.37
N ARG A 361 15.81 2.52 -29.91
CA ARG A 361 16.48 1.43 -30.63
C ARG A 361 15.55 0.22 -30.82
N LEU A 362 14.87 -0.22 -29.76
CA LEU A 362 13.93 -1.34 -29.81
C LEU A 362 12.73 -1.08 -30.73
N ARG A 363 12.23 0.16 -30.78
CA ARG A 363 11.22 0.60 -31.76
C ARG A 363 11.74 0.59 -33.19
N ALA A 364 12.97 1.07 -33.42
CA ALA A 364 13.59 1.06 -34.75
C ALA A 364 13.85 -0.36 -35.28
N SER A 365 14.07 -1.35 -34.39
CA SER A 365 14.12 -2.77 -34.75
C SER A 365 12.75 -3.46 -34.74
N HIS A 366 11.64 -2.70 -34.66
CA HIS A 366 10.26 -3.17 -34.52
C HIS A 366 9.98 -4.11 -33.32
N ARG A 367 10.94 -4.31 -32.40
CA ARG A 367 10.78 -5.16 -31.22
C ARG A 367 9.85 -4.56 -30.17
N VAL A 368 9.79 -3.24 -30.06
CA VAL A 368 8.77 -2.54 -29.26
C VAL A 368 7.74 -1.93 -30.19
N THR A 369 6.49 -2.38 -30.10
CA THR A 369 5.37 -1.86 -30.93
C THR A 369 4.67 -0.70 -30.26
N HIS A 370 4.52 -0.74 -28.93
CA HIS A 370 3.88 0.33 -28.15
C HIS A 370 4.71 0.65 -26.91
N THR A 371 4.61 1.89 -26.43
CA THR A 371 5.13 2.28 -25.11
C THR A 371 3.94 2.72 -24.29
N VAL A 372 3.81 2.15 -23.10
CA VAL A 372 2.71 2.41 -22.18
C VAL A 372 3.03 3.64 -21.34
N SER A 373 4.23 3.67 -20.76
CA SER A 373 4.80 4.83 -20.08
C SER A 373 6.33 4.84 -20.20
N ILE A 374 6.93 6.03 -20.08
CA ILE A 374 8.32 6.21 -19.67
C ILE A 374 8.31 7.27 -18.59
N ALA A 375 8.70 6.90 -17.37
CA ALA A 375 8.62 7.78 -16.22
C ALA A 375 9.77 7.50 -15.24
N ARG A 376 10.26 8.57 -14.60
CA ARG A 376 11.08 8.44 -13.40
C ARG A 376 10.17 8.19 -12.21
N GLN A 377 10.21 6.98 -11.65
CA GLN A 377 9.53 6.66 -10.40
C GLN A 377 10.40 7.13 -9.23
N SER A 378 10.12 8.32 -8.71
CA SER A 378 10.75 8.83 -7.49
C SER A 378 10.06 8.31 -6.23
N ALA A 379 10.70 8.50 -5.09
CA ALA A 379 10.04 8.32 -3.80
C ALA A 379 8.89 9.32 -3.59
N GLU A 380 7.91 8.95 -2.75
CA GLU A 380 6.66 9.70 -2.52
C GLU A 380 6.85 11.03 -1.74
N ARG A 381 8.01 11.22 -1.10
CA ARG A 381 8.32 12.39 -0.28
C ARG A 381 9.27 13.32 -1.01
N ALA A 382 9.00 14.63 -0.96
CA ALA A 382 9.86 15.64 -1.56
C ALA A 382 11.30 15.66 -1.01
N ALA A 383 11.51 15.24 0.25
CA ALA A 383 12.84 15.06 0.84
C ALA A 383 13.65 13.94 0.17
N ASP A 384 12.96 12.93 -0.38
CA ASP A 384 13.54 11.74 -0.99
C ASP A 384 13.72 11.92 -2.52
N ALA A 385 13.48 13.13 -3.07
CA ALA A 385 13.34 13.39 -4.52
C ALA A 385 14.61 13.12 -5.37
N GLN A 386 15.78 13.00 -4.74
CA GLN A 386 17.01 12.57 -5.43
C GLN A 386 16.98 11.07 -5.77
N LEU A 387 16.21 10.27 -5.03
CA LEU A 387 16.02 8.85 -5.29
C LEU A 387 14.91 8.60 -6.31
N GLY A 388 15.21 7.69 -7.23
CA GLY A 388 14.26 7.20 -8.21
C GLY A 388 14.90 6.26 -9.22
N VAL A 389 14.08 5.39 -9.77
CA VAL A 389 14.40 4.53 -10.91
C VAL A 389 13.72 5.08 -12.16
N ASP A 390 14.39 4.97 -13.31
CA ASP A 390 13.79 5.29 -14.59
C ASP A 390 13.14 4.02 -15.16
N VAL A 391 11.86 4.10 -15.50
CA VAL A 391 11.03 2.95 -15.85
C VAL A 391 10.40 3.17 -17.22
N ALA A 392 10.46 2.16 -18.07
CA ALA A 392 9.78 2.13 -19.36
C ALA A 392 8.93 0.87 -19.46
N GLU A 393 7.62 1.05 -19.38
CA GLU A 393 6.61 0.01 -19.57
C GLU A 393 6.33 -0.06 -21.07
N VAL A 394 6.60 -1.20 -21.70
CA VAL A 394 6.49 -1.36 -23.16
C VAL A 394 5.75 -2.63 -23.55
N VAL A 395 5.16 -2.59 -24.74
CA VAL A 395 4.62 -3.76 -25.43
C VAL A 395 5.69 -4.23 -26.41
N TYR A 396 6.29 -5.37 -26.09
CA TYR A 396 7.32 -6.03 -26.86
C TYR A 396 6.69 -7.07 -27.78
N ALA A 397 7.06 -7.10 -29.05
CA ALA A 397 6.63 -8.10 -30.01
C ALA A 397 7.71 -9.18 -30.13
N TRP A 398 7.31 -10.41 -29.78
CA TRP A 398 8.14 -11.59 -29.70
C TRP A 398 7.68 -12.61 -30.75
N ASP A 399 8.60 -13.29 -31.42
CA ASP A 399 8.27 -14.34 -32.38
C ASP A 399 8.37 -15.70 -31.69
N CYS A 400 7.23 -16.37 -31.48
CA CYS A 400 7.10 -17.65 -30.79
C CYS A 400 6.35 -18.63 -31.71
N ASP A 401 6.92 -19.82 -31.96
CA ASP A 401 6.33 -20.86 -32.82
C ASP A 401 5.86 -20.36 -34.20
N GLY A 402 6.61 -19.42 -34.79
CA GLY A 402 6.28 -18.81 -36.09
C GLY A 402 5.14 -17.79 -36.05
N ARG A 403 4.57 -17.49 -34.87
CA ARG A 403 3.60 -16.41 -34.65
C ARG A 403 4.25 -15.26 -33.89
N ARG A 404 4.00 -14.04 -34.35
CA ARG A 404 4.32 -12.83 -33.59
C ARG A 404 3.27 -12.58 -32.51
N VAL A 405 3.70 -12.51 -31.26
CA VAL A 405 2.87 -12.29 -30.07
C VAL A 405 3.36 -11.08 -29.28
N HIS A 406 2.44 -10.36 -28.65
CA HIS A 406 2.76 -9.21 -27.80
C HIS A 406 2.90 -9.60 -26.32
N ARG A 407 3.97 -9.14 -25.67
CA ARG A 407 4.27 -9.33 -24.25
C ARG A 407 4.47 -7.97 -23.57
N ARG A 408 4.08 -7.85 -22.29
CA ARG A 408 4.47 -6.70 -21.47
C ARG A 408 5.92 -6.87 -21.00
N VAL A 409 6.70 -5.81 -21.10
CA VAL A 409 8.05 -5.74 -20.55
C VAL A 409 8.19 -4.42 -19.81
N ASP A 410 8.59 -4.49 -18.55
CA ASP A 410 8.81 -3.32 -17.69
C ASP A 410 10.33 -3.21 -17.47
N LEU A 411 10.96 -2.26 -18.16
CA LEU A 411 12.41 -2.02 -18.14
C LEU A 411 12.75 -1.00 -17.04
N VAL A 412 13.52 -1.41 -16.04
CA VAL A 412 13.79 -0.62 -14.83
C VAL A 412 15.28 -0.32 -14.72
N LEU A 413 15.67 0.93 -14.93
CA LEU A 413 17.06 1.37 -14.81
C LEU A 413 17.30 1.99 -13.43
N ALA A 414 18.07 1.28 -12.60
CA ALA A 414 18.41 1.67 -11.24
C ALA A 414 19.87 2.12 -11.14
N PRO A 415 20.20 3.19 -10.39
CA PRO A 415 21.59 3.57 -10.16
C PRO A 415 22.31 2.49 -9.32
N PRO A 416 23.63 2.26 -9.52
CA PRO A 416 24.35 1.15 -8.86
C PRO A 416 24.25 1.15 -7.33
N ALA A 417 24.25 2.34 -6.72
CA ALA A 417 24.14 2.51 -5.28
C ALA A 417 22.75 2.21 -4.69
N GLN A 418 21.71 2.00 -5.51
CA GLN A 418 20.34 1.66 -5.07
C GLN A 418 19.77 0.41 -5.74
N PHE A 419 20.59 -0.32 -6.51
CA PHE A 419 20.16 -1.50 -7.27
C PHE A 419 19.49 -2.58 -6.41
N GLY A 420 19.98 -2.81 -5.18
CA GLY A 420 19.41 -3.78 -4.25
C GLY A 420 18.01 -3.43 -3.78
N ALA A 421 17.75 -2.16 -3.47
CA ALA A 421 16.42 -1.69 -3.11
C ALA A 421 15.45 -1.73 -4.30
N ALA A 422 15.90 -1.31 -5.48
CA ALA A 422 15.12 -1.41 -6.71
C ALA A 422 14.77 -2.88 -7.03
N LEU A 423 15.76 -3.78 -7.03
CA LEU A 423 15.55 -5.20 -7.26
C LEU A 423 14.59 -5.82 -6.24
N LEU A 424 14.70 -5.46 -4.96
CA LEU A 424 13.82 -5.96 -3.91
C LEU A 424 12.37 -5.51 -4.11
N ALA A 425 12.15 -4.23 -4.42
CA ALA A 425 10.82 -3.69 -4.67
C ALA A 425 10.17 -4.32 -5.92
N TRP A 426 10.90 -4.35 -7.04
CA TRP A 426 10.44 -4.97 -8.29
C TRP A 426 10.39 -6.51 -8.25
N THR A 427 11.00 -7.16 -7.26
CA THR A 427 10.78 -8.59 -6.99
C THR A 427 9.43 -8.82 -6.32
N GLY A 428 8.95 -7.90 -5.49
CA GLY A 428 7.68 -8.01 -4.77
C GLY A 428 7.60 -9.21 -3.81
N SER A 429 6.42 -9.75 -3.50
CA SER A 429 5.09 -9.35 -4.03
C SER A 429 4.59 -8.00 -3.52
N VAL A 430 3.43 -7.52 -4.03
CA VAL A 430 2.80 -6.25 -3.62
C VAL A 430 2.64 -6.14 -2.11
N VAL A 431 2.20 -7.23 -1.44
CA VAL A 431 2.00 -7.21 0.02
C VAL A 431 3.34 -7.22 0.78
N TYR A 432 4.33 -7.96 0.25
CA TYR A 432 5.68 -7.99 0.81
C TYR A 432 6.34 -6.60 0.74
N GLU A 433 6.25 -5.94 -0.41
CA GLU A 433 6.78 -4.59 -0.67
C GLU A 433 6.07 -3.53 0.17
N ARG A 434 4.74 -3.59 0.27
CA ARG A 434 3.95 -2.73 1.15
C ARG A 434 4.37 -2.87 2.62
N ASP A 435 4.51 -4.10 3.11
CA ASP A 435 4.88 -4.33 4.51
C ASP A 435 6.37 -4.03 4.77
N LEU A 436 7.25 -4.15 3.77
CA LEU A 436 8.62 -3.64 3.80
C LEU A 436 8.65 -2.12 4.01
N ARG A 437 7.83 -1.36 3.26
CA ARG A 437 7.68 0.09 3.45
C ARG A 437 7.13 0.44 4.83
N ARG A 438 6.18 -0.34 5.36
CA ARG A 438 5.66 -0.13 6.73
C ARG A 438 6.74 -0.40 7.78
N TRP A 439 7.47 -1.52 7.66
CA TRP A 439 8.55 -1.87 8.57
C TRP A 439 9.71 -0.87 8.54
N ALA A 440 10.14 -0.44 7.35
CA ALA A 440 11.18 0.58 7.21
C ALA A 440 10.85 1.84 8.03
N LYS A 441 9.58 2.26 8.04
CA LYS A 441 9.10 3.41 8.83
C LYS A 441 9.21 3.20 10.34
N THR A 442 8.99 1.98 10.86
CA THR A 442 9.18 1.69 12.30
C THR A 442 10.66 1.69 12.68
N GLN A 443 11.55 1.34 11.75
CA GLN A 443 13.00 1.39 11.92
C GLN A 443 13.62 2.79 11.69
N GLY A 444 12.81 3.82 11.41
CA GLY A 444 13.32 5.18 11.14
C GLY A 444 13.80 5.42 9.71
N TYR A 445 13.29 4.68 8.73
CA TYR A 445 13.64 4.80 7.31
C TYR A 445 12.41 4.99 6.39
N SER A 446 12.65 5.48 5.18
CA SER A 446 11.73 5.56 4.04
C SER A 446 12.24 4.60 2.96
N PHE A 447 11.50 3.53 2.65
CA PHE A 447 11.83 2.61 1.55
C PHE A 447 10.97 2.92 0.32
N SER A 448 11.56 2.81 -0.87
CA SER A 448 10.89 3.00 -2.16
C SER A 448 11.59 2.22 -3.27
N HIS A 449 10.97 2.12 -4.45
CA HIS A 449 11.62 1.63 -5.68
C HIS A 449 12.95 2.33 -5.99
N GLY A 450 13.11 3.59 -5.57
CA GLY A 450 14.32 4.39 -5.81
C GLY A 450 15.44 4.20 -4.79
N GLY A 451 15.22 3.50 -3.68
CA GLY A 451 16.21 3.32 -2.61
C GLY A 451 15.64 3.47 -1.19
N LEU A 452 16.56 3.54 -0.23
CA LEU A 452 16.30 3.68 1.21
C LEU A 452 16.84 5.01 1.73
N VAL A 453 16.05 5.76 2.50
CA VAL A 453 16.44 7.03 3.14
C VAL A 453 16.24 6.92 4.65
N ARG A 454 17.13 7.49 5.46
CA ARG A 454 16.94 7.64 6.91
C ARG A 454 15.99 8.79 7.24
N ALA A 455 15.44 8.81 8.45
CA ALA A 455 14.57 9.88 8.94
C ALA A 455 15.23 11.28 8.95
N ASP A 456 16.56 11.36 8.94
CA ASP A 456 17.36 12.59 8.82
C ASP A 456 17.59 13.04 7.36
N GLY A 457 17.05 12.33 6.38
CA GLY A 457 17.19 12.62 4.95
C GLY A 457 18.44 12.01 4.30
N LEU A 458 19.29 11.28 5.04
CA LEU A 458 20.46 10.64 4.45
C LEU A 458 20.05 9.40 3.63
N VAL A 459 20.39 9.42 2.34
CA VAL A 459 20.28 8.27 1.44
C VAL A 459 21.24 7.16 1.89
N VAL A 460 20.71 5.95 2.04
CA VAL A 460 21.50 4.76 2.40
C VAL A 460 21.90 4.01 1.13
N PRO A 461 23.20 3.78 0.88
CA PRO A 461 23.65 2.89 -0.19
C PRO A 461 23.09 1.48 0.01
N THR A 462 22.37 1.00 -1.00
CA THR A 462 21.71 -0.31 -1.04
C THR A 462 22.06 -1.05 -2.34
N PRO A 463 23.34 -1.43 -2.56
CA PRO A 463 23.80 -2.08 -3.80
C PRO A 463 23.32 -3.54 -3.96
N THR A 464 22.85 -4.18 -2.88
CA THR A 464 22.35 -5.57 -2.86
C THR A 464 21.09 -5.72 -2.00
N GLU A 465 20.30 -6.77 -2.17
CA GLU A 465 19.14 -7.00 -1.29
C GLU A 465 19.59 -7.23 0.16
N GLU A 466 20.71 -7.94 0.34
CA GLU A 466 21.38 -8.19 1.62
C GLU A 466 21.64 -6.89 2.39
N SER A 467 22.08 -5.82 1.69
CA SER A 467 22.31 -4.52 2.31
C SER A 467 21.02 -3.89 2.85
N VAL A 468 19.89 -4.05 2.15
CA VAL A 468 18.58 -3.59 2.64
C VAL A 468 18.15 -4.40 3.86
N PHE A 469 18.26 -5.73 3.80
CA PHE A 469 17.88 -6.60 4.91
C PHE A 469 18.73 -6.35 6.17
N ALA A 470 20.04 -6.18 6.02
CA ALA A 470 20.94 -5.84 7.12
C ALA A 470 20.61 -4.48 7.76
N THR A 471 20.37 -3.43 6.95
CA THR A 471 20.00 -2.10 7.45
C THR A 471 18.65 -2.08 8.19
N LEU A 472 17.69 -2.89 7.74
CA LEU A 472 16.34 -2.94 8.33
C LEU A 472 16.16 -4.07 9.37
N HIS A 473 17.24 -4.77 9.75
CA HIS A 473 17.23 -5.89 10.68
C HIS A 473 16.22 -7.01 10.31
N LEU A 474 16.11 -7.27 9.00
CA LEU A 474 15.19 -8.25 8.42
C LEU A 474 15.89 -9.60 8.13
N PRO A 475 15.17 -10.72 8.20
CA PRO A 475 15.67 -11.99 7.67
C PRO A 475 15.84 -11.89 6.14
N ASN A 476 16.92 -12.48 5.60
CA ASN A 476 17.10 -12.61 4.16
C ASN A 476 16.23 -13.76 3.60
N ILE A 477 14.92 -13.51 3.53
CA ILE A 477 13.96 -14.45 2.93
C ILE A 477 14.24 -14.51 1.41
N PRO A 478 14.47 -15.69 0.82
CA PRO A 478 14.77 -15.82 -0.60
C PRO A 478 13.52 -15.52 -1.47
N PRO A 479 13.68 -15.03 -2.72
CA PRO A 479 12.55 -14.60 -3.56
C PRO A 479 11.38 -15.61 -3.72
N PRO A 480 11.58 -16.94 -3.83
CA PRO A 480 10.48 -17.91 -3.90
C PRO A 480 9.59 -17.97 -2.65
N LEU A 481 10.05 -17.43 -1.52
CA LEU A 481 9.32 -17.34 -0.26
C LEU A 481 8.77 -15.92 0.02
N ARG A 482 8.74 -15.03 -0.97
CA ARG A 482 8.18 -13.65 -0.87
C ARG A 482 6.79 -13.53 -1.53
N ASN A 483 6.08 -14.64 -1.70
CA ASN A 483 4.79 -14.70 -2.40
C ASN A 483 3.61 -14.36 -1.48
N ALA A 484 3.64 -13.18 -0.84
CA ALA A 484 2.62 -12.71 0.11
C ALA A 484 1.28 -12.27 -0.53
N ASP A 485 1.06 -12.58 -1.81
CA ASP A 485 -0.01 -12.13 -2.70
C ASP A 485 -1.02 -13.22 -3.11
#